data_AF-A0A7J9FXV9-F1
#
_entry.id   AF-A0A7J9FXV9-F1
#
_cell.length_a   1.000
_cell.length_b   1.000
_cell.length_c   1.000
_cell.angle_alpha   90.00
_cell.angle_beta   90.00
_cell.angle_gamma   90.00
#
_symmetry.space_group_name_H-M   'P 1'
#
loop_
_entity.id
_entity.type
_entity.pdbx_description
1 polymer ?
#
loop_
_entity_poly.entity_id
_entity_poly.type
_entity_poly.pdbx_seq_one_letter_code
_entity_poly.pdbx_strand_id
1 'polypeptide(L)'
;TRYGFADHPLLTTGPHDCFPFLDAHLYEKDRSRFDLDGFPSPRLLSSHIPYTSLPNSMTDSQSYRFIYICRDPKDVLVSTWLFMNKLRPKELAPLSLEEAFELFCQGISPYGPFWDHVLGYWRASLETPEKILFLKYELRRVEEGALCCC
;
A
#
# COMPACT_ATOMS: atom_id res chain seq x y z
N THR A 1 -12.60 -2.51 19.94
CA THR A 1 -11.27 -2.71 19.32
C THR A 1 -10.44 -3.59 20.23
N ARG A 2 -9.49 -4.36 19.69
CA ARG A 2 -8.70 -5.34 20.46
C ARG A 2 -7.71 -4.71 21.44
N TYR A 3 -7.29 -3.48 21.15
CA TYR A 3 -6.39 -2.70 21.98
C TYR A 3 -7.11 -1.44 22.44
N GLY A 4 -6.87 -1.03 23.68
CA GLY A 4 -7.25 0.28 24.19
C GLY A 4 -6.26 1.35 23.73
N PHE A 5 -6.57 2.62 24.03
CA PHE A 5 -5.68 3.73 23.67
C PHE A 5 -4.35 3.72 24.43
N ALA A 6 -4.32 3.18 25.66
CA ALA A 6 -3.14 3.20 26.52
C ALA A 6 -2.14 2.06 26.21
N ASP A 7 -2.60 1.00 25.58
CA ASP A 7 -1.87 -0.24 25.29
C ASP A 7 -1.82 -0.54 23.78
N HIS A 8 -2.05 0.48 22.94
CA HIS A 8 -2.07 0.29 21.50
C HIS A 8 -0.65 0.02 20.95
N PRO A 9 -0.45 -1.01 20.10
CA PRO A 9 0.86 -1.35 19.53
C PRO A 9 1.57 -0.19 18.82
N LEU A 10 0.81 0.72 18.18
CA LEU A 10 1.35 1.93 17.54
C LEU A 10 2.08 2.90 18.49
N LEU A 11 1.93 2.73 19.82
CA LEU A 11 2.69 3.50 20.81
C LEU A 11 4.12 2.97 20.99
N THR A 12 4.37 1.70 20.67
CA THR A 12 5.65 1.02 20.94
C THR A 12 6.34 0.50 19.68
N THR A 13 5.60 0.28 18.58
CA THR A 13 6.12 -0.21 17.30
C THR A 13 5.71 0.69 16.14
N GLY A 14 6.49 0.67 15.06
CA GLY A 14 6.15 1.43 13.85
C GLY A 14 4.88 0.90 13.18
N PRO A 15 4.12 1.74 12.44
CA PRO A 15 2.91 1.28 11.74
C PRO A 15 3.16 0.09 10.80
N HIS A 16 4.31 0.04 10.12
CA HIS A 16 4.65 -1.06 9.21
C HIS A 16 4.96 -2.37 9.93
N ASP A 17 5.30 -2.33 11.23
CA ASP A 17 5.42 -3.54 12.06
C ASP A 17 4.04 -4.04 12.53
N CYS A 18 3.10 -3.11 12.75
CA CYS A 18 1.72 -3.45 13.09
C CYS A 18 0.92 -3.98 11.89
N PHE A 19 1.20 -3.47 10.69
CA PHE A 19 0.48 -3.76 9.45
C PHE A 19 1.47 -4.22 8.38
N PRO A 20 1.92 -5.48 8.47
CA PRO A 20 3.05 -5.92 7.69
C PRO A 20 2.67 -6.05 6.20
N PHE A 21 3.63 -5.80 5.31
CA PHE A 21 3.40 -5.81 3.87
C PHE A 21 3.36 -7.24 3.33
N LEU A 22 2.24 -7.63 2.72
CA LEU A 22 2.10 -8.91 2.01
C LEU A 22 3.16 -9.08 0.92
N ASP A 23 3.58 -7.98 0.33
CA ASP A 23 4.53 -7.95 -0.79
C ASP A 23 5.95 -8.33 -0.32
N ALA A 24 6.25 -8.17 0.97
CA ALA A 24 7.56 -8.53 1.52
C ALA A 24 7.88 -10.02 1.32
N HIS A 25 6.88 -10.91 1.37
CA HIS A 25 7.04 -12.33 1.04
C HIS A 25 7.57 -12.57 -0.38
N LEU A 26 7.31 -11.66 -1.32
CA LEU A 26 7.74 -11.79 -2.70
C LEU A 26 9.23 -11.45 -2.88
N TYR A 27 9.76 -10.55 -2.05
CA TYR A 27 11.12 -10.05 -2.14
C TYR A 27 12.09 -10.70 -1.15
N GLU A 28 11.59 -11.22 -0.02
CA GLU A 28 12.42 -11.90 0.97
C GLU A 28 12.80 -13.31 0.48
N LYS A 29 14.12 -13.56 0.40
CA LYS A 29 14.67 -14.89 0.06
C LYS A 29 14.29 -15.95 1.10
N ASP A 30 14.03 -15.53 2.32
CA ASP A 30 13.63 -16.38 3.43
C ASP A 30 12.13 -16.24 3.70
N ARG A 31 11.34 -17.06 3.01
CA ARG A 31 9.88 -17.13 3.17
C ARG A 31 9.44 -17.53 4.58
N SER A 32 10.35 -17.98 5.45
CA SER A 32 10.04 -18.40 6.82
C SER A 32 9.95 -17.24 7.82
N ARG A 33 10.44 -16.04 7.48
CA ARG A 33 10.38 -14.88 8.37
C ARG A 33 8.98 -14.28 8.51
N PHE A 34 8.06 -14.65 7.64
CA PHE A 34 6.78 -13.99 7.53
C PHE A 34 5.64 -14.99 7.74
N ASP A 35 5.51 -15.39 9.01
CA ASP A 35 4.48 -16.28 9.51
C ASP A 35 3.12 -15.57 9.57
N LEU A 36 2.34 -15.69 8.48
CA LEU A 36 0.97 -15.17 8.42
C LEU A 36 0.01 -15.89 9.38
N ASP A 37 0.35 -17.10 9.82
CA ASP A 37 -0.50 -17.94 10.68
C ASP A 37 -0.31 -17.59 12.17
N GLY A 38 0.84 -17.03 12.53
CA GLY A 38 1.09 -16.41 13.82
C GLY A 38 0.27 -15.13 14.06
N PHE A 39 -0.26 -14.50 12.99
CA PHE A 39 -1.08 -13.30 13.14
C PHE A 39 -2.53 -13.65 13.54
N PRO A 40 -3.03 -13.03 14.61
CA PRO A 40 -4.37 -13.32 15.10
C PRO A 40 -5.46 -12.70 14.21
N SER A 41 -6.60 -13.38 14.09
CA SER A 41 -7.72 -12.93 13.25
C SER A 41 -8.63 -11.89 13.93
N PRO A 42 -9.22 -10.93 13.17
CA PRO A 42 -8.97 -10.67 11.75
C PRO A 42 -7.60 -10.04 11.50
N ARG A 43 -6.94 -10.46 10.42
CA ARG A 43 -5.60 -10.00 10.04
C ARG A 43 -5.70 -8.71 9.24
N LEU A 44 -4.87 -7.72 9.58
CA LEU A 44 -4.73 -6.48 8.84
C LEU A 44 -3.35 -6.48 8.18
N LEU A 45 -3.33 -6.42 6.85
CA LEU A 45 -2.13 -6.50 6.02
C LEU A 45 -2.11 -5.31 5.06
N SER A 46 -0.91 -4.89 4.67
CA SER A 46 -0.69 -3.82 3.69
C SER A 46 -0.18 -4.41 2.39
N SER A 47 -0.46 -3.79 1.24
CA SER A 47 0.05 -4.23 -0.06
C SER A 47 0.01 -3.09 -1.08
N HIS A 48 0.97 -3.10 -2.00
CA HIS A 48 1.01 -2.29 -3.22
C HIS A 48 0.81 -3.15 -4.47
N ILE A 49 0.39 -4.42 -4.34
CA ILE A 49 0.12 -5.29 -5.50
C ILE A 49 -1.11 -4.75 -6.25
N PRO A 50 -1.06 -4.63 -7.59
CA PRO A 50 -2.22 -4.23 -8.37
C PRO A 50 -3.31 -5.29 -8.29
N TYR A 51 -4.58 -4.87 -8.32
CA TYR A 51 -5.73 -5.76 -8.12
C TYR A 51 -5.72 -6.98 -9.05
N THR A 52 -5.32 -6.80 -10.31
CA THR A 52 -5.25 -7.86 -11.33
C THR A 52 -4.17 -8.92 -11.08
N SER A 53 -3.22 -8.64 -10.18
CA SER A 53 -2.14 -9.56 -9.81
C SER A 53 -2.39 -10.24 -8.47
N LEU A 54 -3.49 -9.93 -7.78
CA LEU A 54 -3.87 -10.62 -6.56
C LEU A 54 -4.32 -12.06 -6.87
N PRO A 55 -4.05 -13.03 -5.97
CA PRO A 55 -4.57 -14.38 -6.13
C PRO A 55 -6.10 -14.42 -6.17
N ASN A 56 -6.66 -15.25 -7.05
CA ASN A 56 -8.12 -15.44 -7.16
C ASN A 56 -8.77 -15.85 -5.83
N SER A 57 -8.05 -16.58 -4.98
CA SER A 57 -8.52 -16.94 -3.64
C SER A 57 -8.83 -15.72 -2.75
N MET A 58 -8.19 -14.59 -3.01
CA MET A 58 -8.45 -13.33 -2.33
C MET A 58 -9.53 -12.50 -3.03
N THR A 59 -9.53 -12.46 -4.37
CA THR A 59 -10.50 -11.66 -5.15
C THR A 59 -11.88 -12.28 -5.25
N ASP A 60 -12.00 -13.61 -5.18
CA ASP A 60 -13.27 -14.31 -5.37
C ASP A 60 -13.95 -14.64 -4.02
N SER A 61 -13.16 -14.79 -2.95
CA SER A 61 -13.66 -15.11 -1.61
C SER A 61 -14.26 -13.90 -0.90
N GLN A 62 -15.40 -14.09 -0.22
CA GLN A 62 -16.03 -13.07 0.62
C GLN A 62 -15.34 -12.86 1.98
N SER A 63 -14.34 -13.69 2.31
CA SER A 63 -13.60 -13.60 3.57
C SER A 63 -12.57 -12.47 3.60
N TYR A 64 -12.22 -11.90 2.45
CA TYR A 64 -11.27 -10.81 2.32
C TYR A 64 -11.99 -9.50 2.01
N ARG A 65 -11.56 -8.43 2.66
CA ARG A 65 -12.00 -7.06 2.38
C ARG A 65 -10.79 -6.19 2.08
N PHE A 66 -10.97 -5.24 1.19
CA PHE A 66 -9.91 -4.36 0.72
C PHE A 66 -10.25 -2.91 1.05
N ILE A 67 -9.24 -2.16 1.46
CA ILE A 67 -9.28 -0.70 1.54
C ILE A 67 -8.22 -0.21 0.58
N TYR A 68 -8.64 0.49 -0.47
CA TYR A 68 -7.74 1.09 -1.43
C TYR A 68 -7.70 2.60 -1.23
N ILE A 69 -6.51 3.17 -1.16
CA ILE A 69 -6.31 4.60 -0.94
C ILE A 69 -5.59 5.17 -2.16
N CYS A 70 -6.31 5.96 -2.94
CA CYS A 70 -5.78 6.72 -4.06
C CYS A 70 -5.28 8.07 -3.59
N ARG A 71 -4.27 8.63 -4.27
CA ARG A 71 -3.75 9.98 -4.04
C ARG A 71 -3.54 10.69 -5.37
N ASP A 72 -3.50 12.01 -5.38
CA ASP A 72 -3.19 12.81 -6.57
C ASP A 72 -1.87 12.32 -7.20
N PRO A 73 -1.83 12.06 -8.52
CA PRO A 73 -0.66 11.49 -9.19
C PRO A 73 0.61 12.33 -9.06
N LYS A 74 0.50 13.67 -8.97
CA LYS A 74 1.66 14.55 -8.82
C LYS A 74 2.26 14.39 -7.42
N ASP A 75 1.40 14.27 -6.42
CA ASP A 75 1.80 14.00 -5.04
C ASP A 75 2.47 12.62 -4.90
N VAL A 76 1.90 11.60 -5.57
CA VAL A 76 2.49 10.25 -5.62
C VAL A 76 3.87 10.30 -6.26
N LEU A 77 4.01 10.94 -7.41
CA LEU A 77 5.29 11.10 -8.10
C LEU A 77 6.36 11.72 -7.19
N VAL A 78 6.07 12.85 -6.56
CA VAL A 78 7.04 13.54 -5.68
C VAL A 78 7.39 12.66 -4.48
N SER A 79 6.40 12.00 -3.88
CA SER A 79 6.61 11.09 -2.75
C SER A 79 7.49 9.91 -3.13
N THR A 80 7.20 9.25 -4.26
CA THR A 80 7.99 8.12 -4.78
C THR A 80 9.39 8.57 -5.17
N TRP A 81 9.55 9.71 -5.83
CA TRP A 81 10.86 10.26 -6.18
C TRP A 81 11.74 10.50 -4.94
N LEU A 82 11.19 11.15 -3.91
CA LEU A 82 11.88 11.36 -2.63
C LEU A 82 12.26 10.03 -1.95
N PHE A 83 11.33 9.07 -1.93
CA PHE A 83 11.57 7.75 -1.34
C PHE A 83 12.67 6.98 -2.08
N MET A 84 12.60 6.92 -3.41
CA MET A 84 13.59 6.23 -4.23
C MET A 84 14.99 6.83 -4.10
N ASN A 85 15.10 8.16 -4.01
CA ASN A 85 16.38 8.82 -3.77
C ASN A 85 16.95 8.56 -2.37
N LYS A 86 16.10 8.38 -1.36
CA LYS A 86 16.55 7.97 -0.01
C LYS A 86 17.06 6.53 0.04
N LEU A 87 16.45 5.62 -0.74
CA LEU A 87 16.87 4.22 -0.80
C LEU A 87 18.03 3.97 -1.77
N ARG A 88 18.27 4.89 -2.71
CA ARG A 88 19.33 4.74 -3.72
C ARG A 88 20.71 4.67 -3.03
N PRO A 89 21.60 3.75 -3.45
CA PRO A 89 22.98 3.70 -2.98
C PRO A 89 23.68 5.05 -3.17
N LYS A 90 24.48 5.47 -2.20
CA LYS A 90 25.13 6.80 -2.20
C LYS A 90 26.15 6.95 -3.33
N GLU A 91 26.60 5.85 -3.90
CA GLU A 91 27.55 5.76 -5.00
C GLU A 91 26.92 6.11 -6.35
N LEU A 92 25.59 6.04 -6.45
CA LEU A 92 24.84 6.40 -7.66
C LEU A 92 24.39 7.85 -7.60
N ALA A 93 24.41 8.53 -8.75
CA ALA A 93 23.82 9.86 -8.86
C ALA A 93 22.33 9.83 -8.47
N PRO A 94 21.81 10.85 -7.77
CA PRO A 94 20.38 10.96 -7.49
C PRO A 94 19.55 10.90 -8.78
N LEU A 95 18.37 10.30 -8.70
CA LEU A 95 17.37 10.39 -9.77
C LEU A 95 16.88 11.84 -9.82
N SER A 96 16.98 12.48 -10.98
CA SER A 96 16.39 13.81 -11.16
C SER A 96 14.86 13.73 -11.13
N LEU A 97 14.19 14.85 -10.84
CA LEU A 97 12.73 14.88 -10.82
C LEU A 97 12.18 14.72 -12.25
N GLU A 98 12.87 15.28 -13.23
CA GLU A 98 12.52 15.21 -14.65
C GLU A 98 12.57 13.76 -15.15
N GLU A 99 13.65 13.02 -14.84
CA GLU A 99 13.73 11.59 -15.17
C GLU A 99 12.65 10.78 -14.45
N ALA A 100 12.39 11.06 -13.18
CA ALA A 100 11.33 10.39 -12.43
C ALA A 100 9.95 10.64 -13.03
N PHE A 101 9.68 11.87 -13.46
CA PHE A 101 8.43 12.26 -14.13
C PHE A 101 8.26 11.50 -15.45
N GLU A 102 9.28 11.48 -16.30
CA GLU A 102 9.24 10.76 -17.58
C GLU A 102 8.99 9.26 -17.39
N LEU A 103 9.72 8.63 -16.46
CA LEU A 103 9.53 7.22 -16.12
C LEU A 103 8.11 6.95 -15.59
N PHE A 104 7.60 7.80 -14.70
CA PHE A 104 6.25 7.68 -14.16
C PHE A 104 5.18 7.81 -15.26
N CYS A 105 5.32 8.77 -16.17
CA CYS A 105 4.42 8.95 -17.31
C CYS A 105 4.45 7.76 -18.28
N GLN A 106 5.60 7.12 -18.43
CA GLN A 106 5.75 5.87 -19.21
C GLN A 106 5.23 4.62 -18.47
N GLY A 107 4.77 4.77 -17.22
CA GLY A 107 4.31 3.67 -16.37
C GLY A 107 5.43 2.86 -15.73
N ILE A 108 6.68 3.31 -15.84
CA ILE A 108 7.87 2.66 -15.29
C ILE A 108 8.11 3.18 -13.87
N SER A 109 7.40 2.60 -12.92
CA SER A 109 7.56 2.90 -11.49
C SER A 109 7.41 1.62 -10.66
N PRO A 110 7.87 1.61 -9.39
CA PRO A 110 7.50 0.54 -8.47
C PRO A 110 5.98 0.37 -8.46
N TYR A 111 5.51 -0.86 -8.68
CA TYR A 111 4.09 -1.22 -8.80
C TYR A 111 3.30 -0.47 -9.89
N GLY A 112 3.99 0.16 -10.85
CA GLY A 112 3.36 0.82 -11.98
C GLY A 112 2.82 -0.14 -13.05
N PRO A 113 2.04 0.36 -14.02
CA PRO A 113 1.69 1.77 -14.23
C PRO A 113 0.68 2.31 -13.22
N PHE A 114 0.88 3.55 -12.74
CA PHE A 114 0.01 4.17 -11.74
C PHE A 114 -1.47 4.20 -12.16
N TRP A 115 -1.74 4.57 -13.42
CA TRP A 115 -3.11 4.69 -13.92
C TRP A 115 -3.85 3.36 -13.91
N ASP A 116 -3.21 2.30 -14.40
CA ASP A 116 -3.79 0.96 -14.43
C ASP A 116 -4.01 0.42 -13.01
N HIS A 117 -3.06 0.71 -12.11
CA HIS A 117 -3.17 0.34 -10.71
C HIS A 117 -4.41 0.97 -10.05
N VAL A 118 -4.62 2.28 -10.21
CA VAL A 118 -5.78 2.98 -9.66
C VAL A 118 -7.07 2.50 -10.33
N LEU A 119 -7.07 2.38 -11.67
CA LEU A 119 -8.25 1.96 -12.44
C LEU A 119 -8.70 0.54 -12.11
N GLY A 120 -7.76 -0.38 -11.87
CA GLY A 120 -8.07 -1.76 -11.49
C GLY A 120 -8.87 -1.81 -10.19
N TYR A 121 -8.39 -1.14 -9.14
CA TYR A 121 -9.12 -1.06 -7.87
C TYR A 121 -10.42 -0.26 -7.98
N TRP A 122 -10.44 0.82 -8.75
CA TRP A 122 -11.64 1.63 -8.96
C TRP A 122 -12.76 0.80 -9.60
N ARG A 123 -12.47 0.09 -10.71
CA ARG A 123 -13.45 -0.78 -11.38
C ARG A 123 -13.95 -1.89 -10.46
N ALA A 124 -13.03 -2.58 -9.78
CA ALA A 124 -13.39 -3.63 -8.85
C ALA A 124 -14.27 -3.12 -7.69
N SER A 125 -14.07 -1.88 -7.23
CA SER A 125 -14.91 -1.26 -6.20
C SER A 125 -16.32 -0.92 -6.67
N LEU A 126 -16.51 -0.67 -7.96
CA LEU A 126 -17.84 -0.49 -8.55
C LEU A 126 -18.57 -1.82 -8.70
N GLU A 127 -17.83 -2.90 -8.98
CA GLU A 127 -18.38 -4.25 -9.14
C GLU A 127 -18.74 -4.90 -7.80
N THR A 128 -17.93 -4.67 -6.76
CA THR A 128 -18.07 -5.30 -5.42
C THR A 128 -17.92 -4.27 -4.28
N PRO A 129 -18.83 -3.29 -4.16
CA PRO A 129 -18.72 -2.19 -3.19
C PRO A 129 -18.76 -2.64 -1.72
N GLU A 130 -19.32 -3.81 -1.43
CA GLU A 130 -19.31 -4.43 -0.09
C GLU A 130 -17.94 -4.99 0.33
N LYS A 131 -17.08 -5.22 -0.66
CA LYS A 131 -15.76 -5.85 -0.50
C LYS A 131 -14.61 -4.86 -0.58
N ILE A 132 -14.73 -3.82 -1.40
CA ILE A 132 -13.66 -2.85 -1.66
C ILE A 132 -14.13 -1.44 -1.30
N LEU A 133 -13.50 -0.86 -0.28
CA LEU A 133 -13.66 0.54 0.05
C LEU A 133 -12.59 1.36 -0.68
N PHE A 134 -13.01 2.18 -1.64
CA PHE A 134 -12.12 3.09 -2.37
C PHE A 134 -12.13 4.48 -1.74
N LEU A 135 -10.97 4.93 -1.25
CA LEU A 135 -10.77 6.22 -0.58
C LEU A 135 -9.80 7.09 -1.36
N LYS A 136 -9.88 8.40 -1.14
CA LYS A 136 -8.88 9.37 -1.59
C LYS A 136 -8.14 9.94 -0.40
N TYR A 137 -6.83 10.00 -0.48
CA TYR A 137 -5.94 10.50 0.57
C TYR A 137 -6.28 11.93 0.99
N GLU A 138 -6.66 12.77 0.02
CA GLU A 138 -6.99 14.18 0.21
C GLU A 138 -8.32 14.36 0.95
N LEU A 139 -9.22 13.37 0.87
CA LEU A 139 -10.49 13.38 1.58
C LEU A 139 -10.26 12.91 3.03
N ARG A 140 -9.64 13.79 3.83
CA ARG A 140 -9.68 13.65 5.29
C ARG A 140 -11.07 14.03 5.78
N ARG A 141 -11.76 13.12 6.47
CA ARG A 141 -12.71 13.57 7.51
C ARG A 141 -11.87 14.16 8.64
N VAL A 142 -12.12 15.42 8.99
CA VAL A 142 -11.51 16.11 10.14
C VAL A 142 -12.08 15.61 11.47
N GLU A 143 -12.65 14.40 11.49
CA GLU A 143 -13.17 13.77 12.70
C GLU A 143 -12.44 12.45 12.90
N GLU A 144 -11.54 12.49 13.90
CA GLU A 144 -10.87 11.37 14.57
C GLU A 144 -9.77 10.61 13.77
N GLY A 145 -8.54 11.15 13.83
CA GLY A 145 -7.36 10.40 14.23
C GLY A 145 -6.71 9.39 13.27
N ALA A 146 -7.26 9.14 12.08
CA ALA A 146 -6.64 8.20 11.14
C ALA A 146 -5.54 8.88 10.30
N LEU A 147 -4.28 8.83 10.77
CA LEU A 147 -3.12 8.98 9.90
C LEU A 147 -3.05 7.76 8.97
N CYS A 148 -3.49 7.92 7.72
CA CYS A 148 -3.02 7.07 6.66
C CYS A 148 -1.59 7.52 6.31
N CYS A 149 -0.60 6.72 6.71
CA CYS A 149 0.74 6.79 6.14
C CYS A 149 0.78 5.85 4.93
N CYS A 150 1.21 6.38 3.78
CA CYS A 150 1.78 5.57 2.71
C CYS A 150 3.16 5.07 3.16
#